data_AF-A0AAI9IB94-F1
#
_entry.id   AF-A0AAI9IB94-F1
#
_cell.length_a   1.000
_cell.length_b   1.000
_cell.length_c   1.000
_cell.angle_alpha   90.00
_cell.angle_beta   90.00
_cell.angle_gamma   90.00
#
_symmetry.space_group_name_H-M   'P 1'
#
loop_
_entity.id
_entity.type
_entity.pdbx_description
1 polymer ?
#
loop_
_entity_poly.entity_id
_entity_poly.type
_entity_poly.pdbx_seq_one_letter_code
_entity_poly.pdbx_strand_id
1 'polypeptide(L)'
;MHLPVDHLEQYKGFRVSLRCSGRHGQWEVSTVHIVDISGLAPALFPRRHLPGRSDSAALAIVRGMAWARAVIDNLDPALDRPMPS
;
A
#
# COMPACT_ATOMS: atom_id res chain seq x y z
N MET A 1 15.40 9.78 15.98
CA MET A 1 14.72 9.39 14.72
C MET A 1 14.21 7.97 14.93
N HIS A 2 12.99 7.64 14.51
CA HIS A 2 12.51 6.26 14.59
C HIS A 2 12.98 5.48 13.37
N LEU A 3 13.28 4.19 13.55
CA LEU A 3 13.58 3.31 12.43
C LEU A 3 12.35 3.23 11.51
N PRO A 4 12.56 3.20 10.19
CA PRO A 4 11.48 2.95 9.24
C PRO A 4 10.80 1.63 9.54
N VAL A 5 9.50 1.58 9.32
CA VAL A 5 8.68 0.36 9.48
C VAL A 5 8.22 -0.08 8.11
N ASP A 6 8.59 -1.28 7.72
CA ASP A 6 8.11 -1.91 6.49
C ASP A 6 6.87 -2.77 6.77
N HIS A 7 5.92 -2.78 5.84
CA HIS A 7 4.71 -3.59 5.90
C HIS A 7 4.45 -4.23 4.55
N LEU A 8 3.99 -5.49 4.56
CA LEU A 8 3.74 -6.29 3.37
C LEU A 8 2.39 -7.00 3.52
N GLU A 9 1.51 -6.82 2.54
CA GLU A 9 0.21 -7.49 2.51
C GLU A 9 -0.13 -7.91 1.07
N GLN A 10 -1.01 -8.91 0.93
CA GLN A 10 -1.58 -9.32 -0.35
C GLN A 10 -3.05 -8.92 -0.42
N TYR A 11 -3.48 -8.44 -1.59
CA TYR A 11 -4.85 -8.00 -1.83
C TYR A 11 -5.24 -8.22 -3.30
N LYS A 12 -6.31 -8.98 -3.57
CA LYS A 12 -6.88 -9.24 -4.91
C LYS A 12 -5.86 -9.63 -5.99
N GLY A 13 -4.91 -10.53 -5.67
CA GLY A 13 -3.87 -10.95 -6.62
C GLY A 13 -2.71 -9.95 -6.78
N PHE A 14 -2.63 -8.92 -5.94
CA PHE A 14 -1.51 -8.00 -5.86
C PHE A 14 -0.78 -8.12 -4.52
N ARG A 15 0.52 -7.87 -4.53
CA ARG A 15 1.36 -7.71 -3.35
C ARG A 15 1.64 -6.23 -3.14
N VAL A 16 1.29 -5.72 -1.97
CA VAL A 16 1.48 -4.34 -1.55
C VAL A 16 2.60 -4.28 -0.52
N SER A 17 3.66 -3.54 -0.82
CA SER A 17 4.75 -3.22 0.11
C SER A 17 4.70 -1.74 0.47
N LEU A 18 4.70 -1.44 1.76
CA LEU A 18 4.73 -0.09 2.32
C LEU A 18 6.00 0.10 3.14
N ARG A 19 6.55 1.30 3.09
CA ARG A 19 7.54 1.79 4.05
C ARG A 19 7.00 3.04 4.72
N CYS A 20 6.98 3.02 6.04
CA CYS A 20 6.60 4.15 6.87
C CYS A 20 7.85 4.73 7.54
N SER A 21 7.90 6.05 7.70
CA SER A 21 9.02 6.74 8.33
C SER A 21 8.52 7.72 9.38
N GLY A 22 9.18 7.74 10.55
CA GLY A 22 8.75 8.51 11.71
C GLY A 22 9.73 9.62 12.07
N ARG A 23 9.26 10.87 12.07
CA ARG A 23 10.04 12.06 12.46
C ARG A 23 9.20 12.98 13.35
N HIS A 24 9.77 13.43 14.48
CA HIS A 24 9.11 14.34 15.45
C HIS A 24 7.72 13.85 15.92
N GLY A 25 7.58 12.55 16.22
CA GLY A 25 6.31 11.96 16.68
C GLY A 25 5.26 11.77 15.58
N GLN A 26 5.57 12.15 14.34
CA GLN A 26 4.67 11.98 13.20
C GLN A 26 5.22 10.92 12.24
N TRP A 27 4.30 10.15 11.67
CA TRP A 27 4.56 9.03 10.78
C TRP A 27 3.94 9.27 9.41
N GLU A 28 4.70 9.01 8.36
CA GLU A 28 4.25 9.13 6.98
C GLU A 28 4.56 7.85 6.19
N VAL A 29 3.82 7.61 5.11
CA VAL A 29 4.08 6.50 4.20
C VAL A 29 5.06 7.01 3.15
N SER A 30 6.34 6.72 3.37
CA SER A 30 7.43 7.21 2.54
C SER A 30 7.58 6.45 1.22
N THR A 31 7.07 5.22 1.14
CA THR A 31 7.03 4.45 -0.10
C THR A 31 5.84 3.49 -0.11
N VAL A 32 5.11 3.45 -1.22
CA VAL A 32 4.18 2.38 -1.58
C VAL A 32 4.67 1.69 -2.84
N HIS A 33 4.55 0.37 -2.90
CA HIS A 33 4.84 -0.45 -4.07
C HIS A 33 3.76 -1.51 -4.24
N ILE A 34 3.15 -1.58 -5.43
CA ILE A 34 2.09 -2.55 -5.74
C ILE A 34 2.53 -3.31 -6.98
N VAL A 35 2.59 -4.64 -6.87
CA VAL A 35 2.96 -5.54 -7.96
C VAL A 35 1.95 -6.67 -8.07
N ASP A 36 1.70 -7.16 -9.27
CA ASP A 36 0.94 -8.39 -9.47
C ASP A 36 1.69 -9.58 -8.86
N ILE A 37 0.98 -10.51 -8.20
CA ILE A 37 1.62 -11.63 -7.49
C ILE A 37 2.29 -12.63 -8.45
N SER A 38 1.87 -12.69 -9.72
CA SER A 38 2.53 -13.52 -10.72
C SER A 38 3.96 -13.04 -10.98
N GLY A 39 4.30 -11.80 -10.58
CA GLY A 39 5.61 -11.20 -10.78
C GLY A 39 5.92 -10.88 -12.25
N LEU A 40 4.95 -11.11 -13.15
CA LEU A 40 5.11 -10.92 -14.59
C LEU A 40 4.87 -9.46 -15.01
N ALA A 41 4.11 -8.70 -14.21
CA ALA A 41 3.82 -7.30 -14.48
C ALA A 41 4.83 -6.37 -13.78
N PRO A 42 5.24 -5.26 -14.42
CA PRO A 42 5.96 -4.21 -13.73
C PRO A 42 5.12 -3.66 -12.58
N ALA A 43 5.77 -2.98 -11.64
CA ALA A 43 5.05 -2.27 -10.58
C ALA A 43 3.99 -1.35 -11.19
N LEU A 44 2.76 -1.47 -10.69
CA LEU A 44 1.61 -0.75 -11.23
C LEU A 44 1.83 0.76 -11.19
N PHE A 45 2.63 1.22 -10.22
CA PHE A 45 2.98 2.62 -10.06
C PHE A 45 4.45 2.77 -9.68
N PRO A 46 5.11 3.86 -10.08
CA PRO A 46 6.39 4.24 -9.52
C PRO A 46 6.23 4.45 -8.01
N ARG A 47 7.30 4.13 -7.25
CA ARG A 47 7.33 4.30 -5.80
C ARG A 47 7.01 5.75 -5.44
N ARG A 48 5.96 5.96 -4.66
CA ARG A 48 5.46 7.28 -4.27
C ARG A 48 5.36 7.42 -2.76
N HIS A 49 5.59 8.64 -2.30
CA HIS A 49 5.23 9.10 -0.97
C HIS A 49 3.74 9.42 -0.93
N LEU A 50 3.00 8.94 0.08
CA LEU A 50 1.60 9.32 0.25
C LEU A 50 1.49 10.56 1.14
N PRO A 51 0.70 11.57 0.73
CA PRO A 51 0.50 12.75 1.56
C PRO A 51 -0.19 12.38 2.88
N GLY A 52 0.05 13.21 3.90
CA GLY A 52 -0.54 13.06 5.22
C GLY A 52 0.40 12.42 6.24
N ARG A 53 0.12 12.74 7.51
CA ARG A 53 0.89 12.27 8.67
C ARG A 53 -0.05 11.58 9.65
N SER A 54 0.50 10.69 10.44
CA SER A 54 -0.20 9.88 11.44
C SER A 54 0.54 9.95 12.78
N ASP A 55 -0.19 9.79 13.87
CA ASP A 55 0.39 9.80 15.21
C ASP A 55 1.17 8.51 15.53
N SER A 56 1.00 7.46 14.72
CA SER A 56 1.70 6.19 14.87
C SER A 56 2.00 5.51 13.53
N ALA A 57 2.99 4.60 13.56
CA ALA A 57 3.31 3.74 12.43
C ALA A 57 2.10 2.88 12.00
N ALA A 58 1.35 2.34 12.97
CA ALA A 58 0.16 1.53 12.70
C ALA A 58 -0.90 2.30 11.92
N LEU A 59 -1.18 3.55 12.31
CA LEU A 59 -2.13 4.41 11.61
C LEU A 59 -1.62 4.80 10.22
N ALA A 60 -0.31 5.02 10.05
CA ALA A 60 0.29 5.27 8.74
C ALA A 60 0.14 4.04 7.81
N ILE A 61 0.36 2.83 8.34
CA ILE A 61 0.15 1.56 7.62
C ILE A 61 -1.31 1.41 7.19
N VAL A 62 -2.27 1.59 8.11
CA VAL A 62 -3.71 1.48 7.80
C VAL A 62 -4.10 2.44 6.68
N ARG A 63 -3.65 3.70 6.74
CA ARG A 63 -3.90 4.68 5.68
C ARG A 63 -3.26 4.26 4.35
N GLY A 64 -1.99 3.84 4.38
CA GLY A 64 -1.28 3.40 3.18
C GLY A 64 -1.93 2.21 2.51
N MET A 65 -2.41 1.25 3.31
CA MET A 65 -3.14 0.08 2.81
C MET A 65 -4.52 0.47 2.26
N ALA A 66 -5.27 1.35 2.93
CA ALA A 66 -6.55 1.82 2.41
C ALA A 66 -6.39 2.51 1.05
N TRP A 67 -5.36 3.34 0.89
CA TRP A 67 -5.04 3.95 -0.41
C TRP A 67 -4.67 2.88 -1.45
N ALA A 68 -3.79 1.94 -1.11
CA ALA A 68 -3.35 0.90 -2.05
C ALA A 68 -4.51 0.00 -2.52
N ARG A 69 -5.41 -0.36 -1.60
CA ARG A 69 -6.62 -1.13 -1.93
C ARG A 69 -7.54 -0.35 -2.87
N ALA A 70 -7.82 0.92 -2.57
CA ALA A 70 -8.62 1.77 -3.46
C ALA A 70 -8.01 1.91 -4.87
N VAL A 71 -6.69 1.95 -4.96
CA VAL A 71 -6.00 1.95 -6.26
C VAL A 71 -6.21 0.63 -7.00
N ILE A 72 -6.04 -0.51 -6.32
CA ILE A 72 -6.27 -1.84 -6.90
C ILE A 72 -7.72 -2.02 -7.35
N ASP A 73 -8.69 -1.58 -6.55
CA ASP A 73 -10.11 -1.65 -6.87
C ASP A 73 -10.47 -0.86 -8.12
N ASN A 74 -9.77 0.25 -8.38
CA ASN A 74 -9.96 1.07 -9.59
C ASN A 74 -9.24 0.50 -10.83
N LEU A 75 -8.26 -0.39 -10.67
CA LEU A 75 -7.55 -0.99 -11.81
C LEU A 75 -8.42 -2.01 -12.55
N ASP A 76 -9.25 -2.75 -11.83
CA ASP A 76 -10.21 -3.66 -12.43
C ASP A 76 -11.46 -3.82 -11.52
N PRO A 77 -12.57 -3.13 -11.85
CA PRO A 77 -13.82 -3.25 -11.11
C PRO A 77 -14.44 -4.66 -11.22
N ALA A 78 -13.96 -5.51 -12.13
CA ALA A 78 -14.38 -6.91 -12.20
C ALA A 78 -13.74 -7.79 -11.12
N LEU A 79 -12.69 -7.33 -10.42
CA LEU A 79 -12.10 -8.04 -9.28
C LEU A 79 -13.05 -8.16 -8.07
N ASP A 80 -14.10 -7.34 -8.04
CA ASP A 80 -15.19 -7.43 -7.05
C ASP A 80 -16.32 -8.36 -7.48
N ARG A 81 -16.31 -8.90 -8.71
CA ARG A 81 -17.33 -9.88 -9.09
C ARG A 81 -17.02 -11.22 -8.44
N PRO A 82 -17.97 -11.80 -7.67
CA PRO A 82 -17.89 -13.21 -7.35
C PRO A 82 -17.86 -13.98 -8.66
N MET A 83 -16.92 -14.92 -8.81
CA MET A 83 -16.92 -15.85 -9.92
C MET A 83 -18.30 -16.51 -10.03
N PRO A 84 -18.92 -16.57 -11.22
CA PRO A 84 -20.13 -17.35 -11.40
C PRO A 84 -19.80 -18.82 -11.15
N SER A 85 -20.55 -19.43 -10.23
CA SER A 85 -20.51 -20.86 -9.89
C SER A 85 -20.86 -21.76 -11.08
#